data_AF-T2IM35-F1
#
_entry.id   AF-T2IM35-F1
#
_cell.length_a   1.000
_cell.length_b   1.000
_cell.length_c   1.000
_cell.angle_alpha   90.00
_cell.angle_beta   90.00
_cell.angle_gamma   90.00
#
_symmetry.space_group_name_H-M   'P 1'
#
loop_
_entity.id
_entity.type
_entity.pdbx_description
1 polymer ?
#
loop_
_entity_poly.entity_id
_entity_poly.type
_entity_poly.pdbx_seq_one_letter_code
_entity_poly.pdbx_strand_id
1 'polypeptide(L)'
;MIETPSQTLDLSNYPEENKKDIQNYLKTYANNQEKLQILDSSASLRVNKNESNFMYVSEIIKHPNLSPESLPESLDKYYQEHWNIMNKTIEKEPELSLKTLECLLEKESFISVENIAEILDEDEYDIEIILEDWREFLHLETQENTPYYKFYHPSFHHWLKEKLRDNITD
;
A
#
# COMPACT_ATOMS: atom_id res chain seq x y z
N MET A 1 1.93 -30.84 26.22
CA MET A 1 2.40 -29.71 25.40
C MET A 1 2.07 -28.44 26.16
N ILE A 2 3.00 -27.51 26.29
CA ILE A 2 2.74 -26.21 26.93
C ILE A 2 2.52 -25.24 25.77
N GLU A 3 1.28 -24.81 25.54
CA GLU A 3 0.99 -23.77 24.57
C GLU A 3 1.61 -22.46 25.07
N THR A 4 2.48 -21.86 24.26
CA THR A 4 2.98 -20.52 24.56
C THR A 4 1.86 -19.55 24.25
N PRO A 5 1.41 -18.72 25.21
CA PRO A 5 0.35 -17.76 24.94
C PRO A 5 0.80 -16.81 23.82
N SER A 6 0.04 -16.78 22.73
CA SER A 6 0.20 -15.82 21.65
C SER A 6 -0.71 -14.61 21.90
N GLN A 7 -0.27 -13.45 21.44
CA GLN A 7 -1.05 -12.22 21.44
C GLN A 7 -0.96 -11.61 20.05
N THR A 8 -2.09 -11.12 19.54
CA THR A 8 -2.14 -10.37 18.28
C THR A 8 -1.95 -8.90 18.59
N LEU A 9 -0.97 -8.27 17.95
CA LEU A 9 -0.76 -6.83 18.00
C LEU A 9 -1.28 -6.22 16.70
N ASP A 10 -2.29 -5.35 16.79
CA ASP A 10 -2.77 -4.57 15.66
C ASP A 10 -2.04 -3.23 15.60
N LEU A 11 -1.13 -3.10 14.65
CA LEU A 11 -0.28 -1.92 14.45
C LEU A 11 -1.07 -0.68 14.02
N SER A 12 -2.28 -0.84 13.49
CA SER A 12 -3.13 0.29 13.10
C SER A 12 -3.53 1.17 14.31
N ASN A 13 -3.52 0.60 15.51
CA ASN A 13 -3.78 1.31 16.77
C ASN A 13 -2.59 2.14 17.28
N TYR A 14 -1.43 2.06 16.64
CA TYR A 14 -0.19 2.70 17.10
C TYR A 14 0.49 3.57 16.02
N PRO A 15 -0.24 4.51 15.38
CA PRO A 15 0.30 5.29 14.26
C PRO A 15 1.46 6.20 14.67
N GLU A 16 1.40 6.78 15.87
CA GLU A 16 2.45 7.69 16.37
C GLU A 16 3.73 6.93 16.77
N GLU A 17 3.58 5.75 17.36
CA GLU A 17 4.69 4.87 17.70
C GLU A 17 5.37 4.33 16.43
N ASN A 18 4.60 3.85 15.45
CA ASN A 18 5.14 3.40 14.17
C ASN A 18 5.93 4.52 13.48
N LYS A 19 5.39 5.75 13.48
CA LYS A 19 6.09 6.93 12.95
C LYS A 19 7.40 7.21 13.70
N LYS A 20 7.38 7.13 15.02
CA LYS A 20 8.57 7.32 15.85
C LYS A 20 9.64 6.26 15.56
N ASP A 21 9.23 5.02 15.34
CA ASP A 21 10.13 3.91 15.02
C ASP A 21 10.78 4.08 13.65
N ILE A 22 10.01 4.49 12.63
CA ILE A 22 10.55 4.84 11.31
C ILE A 22 11.56 6.00 11.43
N GLN A 23 11.24 7.04 12.19
CA GLN A 23 12.16 8.17 12.41
C GLN A 23 13.44 7.73 13.12
N ASN A 24 13.36 6.85 14.11
CA ASN A 24 14.52 6.32 14.82
C ASN A 24 15.38 5.42 13.90
N TYR A 25 14.72 4.61 13.07
CA TYR A 25 15.39 3.80 12.07
C TYR A 25 16.19 4.66 11.09
N LEU A 26 15.57 5.72 10.53
CA LEU A 26 16.22 6.66 9.61
C LEU A 26 17.44 7.34 10.24
N LYS A 27 17.32 7.81 11.49
CA LYS A 27 18.45 8.42 12.23
C LYS A 27 19.59 7.43 12.42
N THR A 28 19.27 6.20 12.82
CA THR A 28 20.25 5.14 13.06
C THR A 28 20.96 4.75 11.77
N TYR A 29 20.21 4.58 10.67
CA TYR A 29 20.75 4.26 9.35
C TYR A 29 21.76 5.30 8.87
N ALA A 30 21.40 6.59 8.96
CA ALA A 30 22.25 7.68 8.52
C ALA A 30 23.55 7.80 9.33
N ASN A 31 23.46 7.62 10.65
CA ASN A 31 24.62 7.60 11.53
C ASN A 31 25.57 6.45 11.18
N ASN A 32 25.03 5.24 10.97
CA ASN A 32 25.84 4.05 10.68
C ASN A 32 26.55 4.10 9.32
N GLN A 33 26.02 4.86 8.36
CA GLN A 33 26.61 4.96 7.03
C GLN A 33 27.61 6.12 6.91
N GLU A 34 27.83 6.92 7.97
CA GLU A 34 28.47 8.25 7.89
C GLU A 34 27.79 9.18 6.87
N LYS A 35 26.54 8.88 6.49
CA LYS A 35 25.77 9.57 5.46
C LYS A 35 24.71 10.45 6.09
N LEU A 36 25.12 11.34 7.01
CA LEU A 36 24.23 12.36 7.59
C LEU A 36 23.57 13.23 6.50
N GLN A 37 24.26 13.43 5.37
CA GLN A 37 23.71 14.13 4.21
C GLN A 37 22.52 13.42 3.58
N ILE A 38 22.30 12.10 3.74
CA ILE A 38 21.12 11.39 3.18
C ILE A 38 19.80 11.95 3.73
N LEU A 39 19.78 12.44 4.98
CA LEU A 39 18.59 13.10 5.53
C LEU A 39 18.38 14.52 4.96
N ASP A 40 19.39 15.14 4.36
CA ASP A 40 19.32 16.43 3.68
C ASP A 40 19.35 16.32 2.13
N SER A 41 19.47 15.09 1.58
CA SER A 41 19.60 14.80 0.14
C SER A 41 18.34 14.16 -0.44
N SER A 42 18.30 13.98 -1.77
CA SER A 42 17.24 13.32 -2.57
C SER A 42 16.41 12.20 -1.91
N ALA A 43 16.98 11.32 -1.10
CA ALA A 43 16.22 10.30 -0.37
C ALA A 43 15.23 10.88 0.65
N SER A 44 15.57 11.98 1.34
CA SER A 44 14.65 12.71 2.22
C SER A 44 13.61 13.53 1.48
N LEU A 45 13.84 13.84 0.19
CA LEU A 45 12.80 14.38 -0.70
C LEU A 45 11.78 13.31 -1.11
N ARG A 46 12.20 12.04 -1.19
CA ARG A 46 11.31 10.91 -1.56
C ARG A 46 10.54 10.36 -0.38
N VAL A 47 11.14 10.31 0.80
CA VAL A 47 10.47 9.83 2.01
C VAL A 47 9.87 11.02 2.76
N ASN A 48 8.54 11.13 2.69
CA ASN A 48 7.81 12.11 3.50
C ASN A 48 8.08 11.87 5.00
N LYS A 49 8.25 12.94 5.79
CA LYS A 49 8.36 12.87 7.27
C LYS A 49 7.18 12.17 7.96
N ASN A 50 6.06 12.05 7.27
CA ASN A 50 4.84 11.38 7.71
C ASN A 50 4.65 9.99 7.05
N GLU A 51 5.64 9.51 6.30
CA GLU A 51 5.61 8.15 5.76
C GLU A 51 5.54 7.12 6.88
N SER A 52 4.60 6.19 6.76
CA SER A 52 4.30 5.16 7.76
C SER A 52 4.55 3.75 7.24
N ASN A 53 4.84 3.57 5.95
CA ASN A 53 5.17 2.29 5.37
C ASN A 53 6.66 2.00 5.49
N PHE A 54 7.03 1.20 6.51
CA PHE A 54 8.43 0.85 6.76
C PHE A 54 9.10 0.16 5.56
N MET A 55 8.38 -0.72 4.85
CA MET A 55 8.93 -1.41 3.67
C MET A 55 9.40 -0.41 2.62
N TYR A 56 8.51 0.52 2.22
CA TYR A 56 8.81 1.60 1.28
C TYR A 56 10.03 2.42 1.75
N VAL A 57 10.01 2.89 3.01
CA VAL A 57 11.11 3.69 3.56
C VAL A 57 12.43 2.93 3.50
N SER A 58 12.43 1.68 3.97
CA SER A 58 13.63 0.86 4.10
C SER A 58 14.29 0.55 2.75
N GLU A 59 13.49 0.44 1.68
CA GLU A 59 14.00 0.23 0.33
C GLU A 59 14.48 1.54 -0.30
N ILE A 60 13.70 2.62 -0.24
CA ILE A 60 14.08 3.89 -0.87
C ILE A 60 15.39 4.45 -0.33
N ILE A 61 15.64 4.37 0.99
CA ILE A 61 16.88 4.92 1.57
C ILE A 61 18.14 4.14 1.19
N LYS A 62 18.00 2.86 0.79
CA LYS A 62 19.13 2.05 0.28
C LYS A 62 19.56 2.51 -1.12
N HIS A 63 18.70 3.24 -1.82
CA HIS A 63 18.90 3.68 -3.21
C HIS A 63 18.83 5.21 -3.36
N PRO A 64 19.73 5.98 -2.69
CA PRO A 64 19.64 7.46 -2.65
C PRO A 64 19.86 8.15 -4.01
N ASN A 65 20.50 7.48 -4.96
CA ASN A 65 20.82 8.02 -6.28
C ASN A 65 19.82 7.61 -7.36
N LEU A 66 18.78 6.87 -7.00
CA LEU A 66 17.76 6.40 -7.94
C LEU A 66 16.82 7.56 -8.30
N SER A 67 16.42 7.67 -9.57
CA SER A 67 15.52 8.75 -10.03
C SER A 67 14.24 8.77 -9.20
N PRO A 68 13.66 9.94 -8.90
CA PRO A 68 12.39 10.03 -8.17
C PRO A 68 11.27 9.16 -8.77
N GLU A 69 11.24 9.04 -10.09
CA GLU A 69 10.26 8.31 -10.90
C GLU A 69 10.55 6.80 -10.99
N SER A 70 11.75 6.36 -10.61
CA SER A 70 12.14 4.96 -10.67
C SER A 70 11.81 4.24 -9.36
N LEU A 71 11.41 2.99 -9.42
CA LEU A 71 11.23 2.14 -8.24
C LEU A 71 12.49 1.28 -8.01
N PRO A 72 12.96 1.10 -6.76
CA PRO A 72 13.95 0.07 -6.46
C PRO A 72 13.47 -1.32 -6.90
N GLU A 73 14.36 -2.15 -7.46
CA GLU A 73 14.02 -3.51 -7.94
C GLU A 73 13.39 -4.38 -6.85
N SER A 74 13.87 -4.26 -5.61
CA SER A 74 13.32 -4.96 -4.44
C SER A 74 11.87 -4.57 -4.16
N LEU A 75 11.54 -3.30 -4.32
CA LEU A 75 10.20 -2.76 -4.08
C LEU A 75 9.25 -3.08 -5.24
N ASP A 76 9.75 -3.06 -6.47
CA ASP A 76 9.02 -3.55 -7.64
C ASP A 76 8.62 -5.02 -7.50
N LYS A 77 9.58 -5.87 -7.13
CA LYS A 77 9.33 -7.29 -6.85
C LYS A 77 8.31 -7.49 -5.72
N TYR A 78 8.42 -6.71 -4.64
CA TYR A 78 7.48 -6.75 -3.52
C TYR A 78 6.05 -6.41 -3.97
N TYR A 79 5.88 -5.38 -4.80
CA TYR A 79 4.58 -5.03 -5.38
C TYR A 79 4.08 -6.08 -6.38
N GLN A 80 4.99 -6.73 -7.11
CA GLN A 80 4.62 -7.83 -7.99
C GLN A 80 4.11 -9.05 -7.23
N GLU A 81 4.66 -9.35 -6.06
CA GLU A 81 4.14 -10.37 -5.17
C GLU A 81 2.73 -10.04 -4.66
N HIS A 82 2.48 -8.79 -4.25
CA HIS A 82 1.14 -8.32 -3.88
C HIS A 82 0.13 -8.45 -5.03
N TRP A 83 0.52 -8.01 -6.23
CA TRP A 83 -0.30 -8.18 -7.43
C TRP A 83 -0.65 -9.64 -7.68
N ASN A 84 0.32 -10.56 -7.59
CA ASN A 84 0.07 -11.98 -7.82
C ASN A 84 -0.94 -12.57 -6.83
N ILE A 85 -1.06 -12.00 -5.62
CA ILE A 85 -2.08 -12.39 -4.66
C ILE A 85 -3.43 -11.80 -5.07
N MET A 86 -3.50 -10.48 -5.34
CA MET A 86 -4.72 -9.83 -5.82
C MET A 86 -5.28 -10.47 -7.08
N ASN A 87 -4.41 -10.89 -8.01
CA ASN A 87 -4.77 -11.51 -9.28
C ASN A 87 -5.50 -12.84 -9.10
N LYS A 88 -5.34 -13.53 -7.96
CA LYS A 88 -6.11 -14.75 -7.67
C LYS A 88 -7.59 -14.43 -7.46
N THR A 89 -7.93 -13.26 -6.92
CA THR A 89 -9.32 -12.78 -6.82
C THR A 89 -9.85 -12.43 -8.21
N ILE A 90 -9.03 -11.74 -9.01
CA ILE A 90 -9.35 -11.42 -10.41
C ILE A 90 -9.61 -12.70 -11.22
N GLU A 91 -8.79 -13.75 -11.07
CA GLU A 91 -8.98 -15.02 -11.78
C GLU A 91 -10.29 -15.73 -11.41
N LYS A 92 -10.80 -15.55 -10.18
CA LYS A 92 -12.09 -16.12 -9.76
C LYS A 92 -13.27 -15.36 -10.38
N GLU A 93 -13.19 -14.03 -10.42
CA GLU A 93 -14.26 -13.15 -10.88
C GLU A 93 -13.71 -11.96 -11.70
N PRO A 94 -13.33 -12.19 -12.98
CA PRO A 94 -12.53 -11.22 -13.73
C PRO A 94 -13.21 -9.89 -13.95
N GLU A 95 -14.47 -9.89 -14.37
CA GLU A 95 -15.18 -8.68 -14.77
C GLU A 95 -15.39 -7.74 -13.59
N LEU A 96 -16.01 -8.24 -12.51
CA LEU A 96 -16.31 -7.42 -11.34
C LEU A 96 -15.04 -6.99 -10.59
N SER A 97 -14.05 -7.89 -10.46
CA SER A 97 -12.78 -7.56 -9.80
C SER A 97 -12.03 -6.47 -10.57
N LEU A 98 -11.95 -6.55 -11.90
CA LEU A 98 -11.28 -5.53 -12.70
C LEU A 98 -12.01 -4.18 -12.61
N LYS A 99 -13.33 -4.16 -12.75
CA LYS A 99 -14.14 -2.93 -12.56
C LYS A 99 -13.92 -2.31 -11.18
N THR A 100 -13.89 -3.12 -10.13
CA THR A 100 -13.64 -2.69 -8.74
C THR A 100 -12.25 -2.11 -8.58
N LEU A 101 -11.23 -2.79 -9.14
CA LEU A 101 -9.85 -2.32 -9.15
C LEU A 101 -9.71 -0.99 -9.88
N GLU A 102 -10.29 -0.85 -11.07
CA GLU A 102 -10.28 0.40 -11.84
C GLU A 102 -10.95 1.54 -11.05
N CYS A 103 -12.10 1.27 -10.42
CA CYS A 103 -12.78 2.24 -9.56
C CYS A 103 -11.88 2.73 -8.42
N LEU A 104 -11.21 1.81 -7.71
CA LEU A 104 -10.24 2.16 -6.66
C LEU A 104 -9.04 2.94 -7.20
N LEU A 105 -8.54 2.60 -8.39
CA LEU A 105 -7.40 3.28 -9.00
C LEU A 105 -7.75 4.73 -9.40
N GLU A 106 -8.96 4.99 -9.87
CA GLU A 106 -9.41 6.34 -10.21
C GLU A 106 -9.57 7.25 -8.98
N LYS A 107 -9.64 6.70 -7.76
CA LYS A 107 -9.73 7.46 -6.52
C LYS A 107 -8.38 7.54 -5.80
N GLU A 108 -7.92 8.75 -5.52
CA GLU A 108 -6.80 8.98 -4.59
C GLU A 108 -7.28 9.06 -3.12
N SER A 109 -8.59 9.19 -2.92
CA SER A 109 -9.24 9.28 -1.61
C SER A 109 -9.95 7.97 -1.25
N PHE A 110 -10.31 7.88 0.02
CA PHE A 110 -11.21 6.86 0.54
C PHE A 110 -12.55 6.78 -0.22
N ILE A 111 -13.04 5.57 -0.44
CA ILE A 111 -14.35 5.28 -1.06
C ILE A 111 -15.04 4.13 -0.31
N SER A 112 -16.36 4.21 -0.16
CA SER A 112 -17.18 3.15 0.48
C SER A 112 -17.62 2.08 -0.52
N VAL A 113 -18.03 0.92 -0.01
CA VAL A 113 -18.65 -0.15 -0.82
C VAL A 113 -19.88 0.38 -1.57
N GLU A 114 -20.78 1.06 -0.88
CA GLU A 114 -21.98 1.69 -1.45
C GLU A 114 -21.65 2.59 -2.67
N ASN A 115 -20.64 3.45 -2.55
CA ASN A 115 -20.22 4.32 -3.65
C ASN A 115 -19.61 3.53 -4.82
N ILE A 116 -18.85 2.46 -4.56
CA ILE A 116 -18.31 1.61 -5.63
C ILE A 116 -19.47 0.91 -6.36
N ALA A 117 -20.39 0.31 -5.61
CA ALA A 117 -21.57 -0.38 -6.13
C ALA A 117 -22.43 0.57 -6.99
N GLU A 118 -22.70 1.79 -6.52
CA GLU A 118 -23.43 2.81 -7.27
C GLU A 118 -22.71 3.21 -8.58
N ILE A 119 -21.38 3.39 -8.54
CA ILE A 119 -20.58 3.74 -9.73
C ILE A 119 -20.62 2.62 -10.77
N LEU A 120 -20.60 1.36 -10.33
CA LEU A 120 -20.50 0.19 -11.20
C LEU A 120 -21.87 -0.37 -11.62
N ASP A 121 -22.95 0.01 -10.95
CA ASP A 121 -24.29 -0.61 -11.05
C ASP A 121 -24.25 -2.11 -10.71
N GLU A 122 -23.58 -2.46 -9.60
CA GLU A 122 -23.33 -3.83 -9.14
C GLU A 122 -23.78 -4.01 -7.67
N ASP A 123 -23.84 -5.26 -7.17
CA ASP A 123 -24.27 -5.56 -5.81
C ASP A 123 -23.18 -5.26 -4.76
N GLU A 124 -23.55 -4.60 -3.65
CA GLU A 124 -22.62 -4.23 -2.57
C GLU A 124 -21.91 -5.45 -1.94
N TYR A 125 -22.60 -6.58 -1.82
CA TYR A 125 -22.07 -7.79 -1.19
C TYR A 125 -20.96 -8.42 -2.05
N ASP A 126 -21.12 -8.43 -3.37
CA ASP A 126 -20.12 -8.97 -4.29
C ASP A 126 -18.86 -8.09 -4.30
N ILE A 127 -19.04 -6.75 -4.25
CA ILE A 127 -17.93 -5.80 -4.08
C ILE A 127 -17.23 -6.01 -2.72
N GLU A 128 -17.97 -6.18 -1.63
CA GLU A 128 -17.41 -6.38 -0.30
C GLU A 128 -16.54 -7.66 -0.23
N ILE A 129 -16.96 -8.75 -0.88
CA ILE A 129 -16.16 -9.98 -0.98
C ILE A 129 -14.79 -9.70 -1.64
N ILE A 130 -14.78 -8.95 -2.74
CA ILE A 130 -13.54 -8.60 -3.46
C ILE A 130 -12.62 -7.76 -2.55
N LEU A 131 -13.18 -6.76 -1.86
CA LEU A 131 -12.40 -5.88 -0.97
C LEU A 131 -11.86 -6.63 0.26
N GLU A 132 -12.60 -7.59 0.80
CA GLU A 132 -12.13 -8.44 1.90
C GLU A 132 -11.02 -9.41 1.44
N ASP A 133 -11.12 -9.98 0.25
CA ASP A 133 -10.04 -10.76 -0.38
C ASP A 133 -8.77 -9.90 -0.60
N TRP A 134 -8.93 -8.58 -0.77
CA TRP A 134 -7.83 -7.62 -0.94
C TRP A 134 -7.46 -6.83 0.31
N ARG A 135 -7.99 -7.22 1.48
CA ARG A 135 -7.92 -6.41 2.70
C ARG A 135 -6.49 -5.99 3.09
N GLU A 136 -5.50 -6.86 2.89
CA GLU A 136 -4.10 -6.57 3.22
C GLU A 136 -3.44 -5.51 2.32
N PHE A 137 -4.03 -5.21 1.17
CA PHE A 137 -3.57 -4.20 0.21
C PHE A 137 -4.35 -2.88 0.32
N LEU A 138 -5.26 -2.79 1.27
CA LEU A 138 -6.14 -1.65 1.47
C LEU A 138 -5.94 -1.06 2.86
N HIS A 139 -5.98 0.26 2.93
CA HIS A 139 -6.20 0.97 4.18
C HIS A 139 -7.70 1.12 4.39
N LEU A 140 -8.16 0.76 5.58
CA LEU A 140 -9.54 0.88 6.02
C LEU A 140 -9.67 2.05 7.01
N GLU A 141 -10.62 2.94 6.77
CA GLU A 141 -11.10 3.90 7.76
C GLU A 141 -12.61 3.71 7.97
N THR A 142 -13.05 3.73 9.21
CA THR A 142 -14.48 3.65 9.55
C THR A 142 -14.98 5.04 9.94
N GLN A 143 -15.99 5.54 9.23
CA GLN A 143 -16.66 6.79 9.53
C GLN A 143 -18.15 6.50 9.73
N GLU A 144 -18.70 6.89 10.88
CA GLU A 144 -20.13 6.65 11.21
C GLU A 144 -20.59 5.19 11.01
N ASN A 145 -19.74 4.22 11.36
CA ASN A 145 -19.90 2.77 11.14
C ASN A 145 -19.86 2.30 9.68
N THR A 146 -19.58 3.19 8.72
CA THR A 146 -19.38 2.83 7.32
C THR A 146 -17.89 2.64 7.03
N PRO A 147 -17.47 1.50 6.46
CA PRO A 147 -16.10 1.27 6.05
C PRO A 147 -15.77 2.02 4.74
N TYR A 148 -14.58 2.63 4.70
CA TYR A 148 -14.03 3.26 3.53
C TYR A 148 -12.63 2.72 3.23
N TYR A 149 -12.36 2.51 1.95
CA TYR A 149 -11.18 1.83 1.45
C TYR A 149 -10.36 2.76 0.54
N LYS A 150 -9.06 2.60 0.60
CA LYS A 150 -8.09 3.10 -0.39
C LYS A 150 -6.90 2.15 -0.40
N PHE A 151 -6.01 2.23 -1.39
CA PHE A 151 -4.76 1.48 -1.32
C PHE A 151 -3.90 1.89 -0.13
N TYR A 152 -3.22 0.90 0.47
CA TYR A 152 -2.43 1.11 1.69
C TYR A 152 -1.27 2.11 1.51
N HIS A 153 -0.77 2.27 0.28
CA HIS A 153 0.35 3.17 -0.01
C HIS A 153 0.25 3.81 -1.41
N PRO A 154 0.50 5.12 -1.56
CA PRO A 154 0.44 5.81 -2.86
C PRO A 154 1.41 5.27 -3.90
N SER A 155 2.60 4.78 -3.50
CA SER A 155 3.56 4.21 -4.46
C SER A 155 3.05 2.89 -5.03
N PHE A 156 2.33 2.09 -4.25
CA PHE A 156 1.69 0.86 -4.74
C PHE A 156 0.52 1.17 -5.67
N HIS A 157 -0.31 2.16 -5.32
CA HIS A 157 -1.38 2.68 -6.18
C HIS A 157 -0.85 3.14 -7.54
N HIS A 158 0.21 3.94 -7.56
CA HIS A 158 0.85 4.38 -8.80
C HIS A 158 1.41 3.21 -9.61
N TRP A 159 2.09 2.28 -8.94
CA TRP A 159 2.63 1.10 -9.60
C TRP A 159 1.54 0.22 -10.25
N LEU A 160 0.39 0.05 -9.57
CA LEU A 160 -0.76 -0.66 -10.15
C LEU A 160 -1.33 0.05 -11.38
N LYS A 161 -1.40 1.38 -11.39
CA LYS A 161 -1.84 2.15 -12.57
C LYS A 161 -0.95 1.90 -13.78
N GLU A 162 0.36 1.99 -13.61
CA GLU A 162 1.30 1.73 -14.71
C GLU A 162 1.20 0.28 -15.19
N LYS A 163 1.10 -0.67 -14.26
CA LYS A 163 0.94 -2.09 -14.60
C LYS A 163 -0.31 -2.40 -15.42
N LEU A 164 -1.46 -1.81 -15.09
CA LEU A 164 -2.68 -2.02 -15.87
C LEU A 164 -2.64 -1.34 -17.23
N ARG A 165 -1.98 -0.17 -17.34
CA ARG A 165 -1.79 0.49 -18.64
C ARG A 165 -1.01 -0.39 -19.60
N ASP A 166 0.06 -1.03 -19.13
CA ASP A 166 0.89 -1.91 -19.95
C ASP A 166 0.08 -3.10 -20.47
N ASN A 167 -0.79 -3.69 -19.64
CA ASN A 167 -1.65 -4.82 -20.01
C ASN A 167 -2.77 -4.51 -21.02
N ILE A 168 -3.13 -3.23 -21.23
CA ILE A 168 -4.15 -2.82 -22.21
C ILE A 168 -3.54 -2.69 -23.63
N THR A 169 -2.22 -2.67 -23.74
CA THR A 169 -1.49 -2.48 -25.01
C THR A 169 -1.07 -3.76 -25.72
N ASP A 170 -1.38 -4.94 -25.17
CA ASP A 170 -1.15 -6.27 -25.77
C ASP A 170 -2.46 -6.94 -26.23
#